data_AF-A0A956KWL7-F1
#
_entry.id   AF-A0A956KWL7-F1
#
_cell.length_a   1.000
_cell.length_b   1.000
_cell.length_c   1.000
_cell.angle_alpha   90.00
_cell.angle_beta   90.00
_cell.angle_gamma   90.00
#
_symmetry.space_group_name_H-M   'P 1'
#
loop_
_entity.id
_entity.type
_entity.pdbx_description
1 polymer ?
#
loop_
_entity_poly.entity_id
_entity_poly.type
_entity_poly.pdbx_seq_one_letter_code
_entity_poly.pdbx_strand_id
1 'polypeptide(L)' 'DLPAKVREQQERPVVAATDDPEDLPTLDELERRYIGRVLQLCAGNKSRAARILGVERRTLYRRLDKYGLS' A
#
# COMPACT_ATOMS: atom_id res chain seq x y z
N ASP A 1 0.50 22.20 32.22
CA ASP A 1 -0.19 21.04 31.61
C ASP A 1 0.10 20.96 30.11
N LEU A 2 0.66 19.84 29.65
CA LEU A 2 0.91 19.56 28.22
C LEU A 2 -0.36 18.90 27.60
N PRO A 3 -0.80 19.31 26.40
CA PRO A 3 -2.05 18.85 25.82
C PRO A 3 -2.01 17.38 25.39
N ALA A 4 -3.16 16.73 25.54
CA ALA A 4 -3.40 15.33 25.25
C ALA A 4 -3.10 14.98 23.79
N LYS A 5 -2.00 14.24 23.61
CA LYS A 5 -1.89 13.09 22.70
C LYS A 5 -2.44 13.32 21.29
N VAL A 6 -1.74 14.18 20.54
CA VAL A 6 -1.58 14.00 19.09
C VAL A 6 -0.82 12.69 18.89
N ARG A 7 -1.51 11.55 18.80
CA ARG A 7 -0.90 10.24 18.49
C ARG A 7 -1.90 9.18 18.00
N GLU A 8 -2.99 9.63 17.35
CA GLU A 8 -3.89 8.72 16.60
C GLU A 8 -3.34 8.32 15.22
N GLN A 9 -2.18 8.86 14.83
CA GLN A 9 -1.36 8.27 13.77
C GLN A 9 -0.54 7.11 14.34
N GLN A 10 -1.22 6.06 14.84
CA GLN A 10 -0.60 4.75 14.84
C GLN A 10 -0.52 4.31 13.38
N GLU A 11 0.46 4.85 12.67
CA GLU A 11 1.02 4.21 11.49
C GLU A 11 1.58 2.88 11.96
N ARG A 12 0.71 1.88 12.11
CA ARG A 12 1.14 0.50 12.16
C ARG A 12 2.03 0.32 10.93
N PRO A 13 3.29 -0.13 11.09
CA PRO A 13 4.11 -0.45 9.93
C PRO A 13 3.29 -1.41 9.06
N VAL A 14 3.31 -1.23 7.74
CA VAL A 14 2.58 -2.10 6.78
C VAL A 14 3.02 -3.57 6.91
N VAL A 15 4.13 -3.78 7.63
CA VAL A 15 4.74 -5.02 8.06
C VAL A 15 4.78 -5.02 9.58
N ALA A 16 3.68 -5.36 10.24
CA ALA A 16 3.78 -5.98 11.55
C ALA A 16 4.26 -7.42 11.30
N ALA A 17 5.58 -7.57 11.14
CA ALA A 17 6.22 -8.86 10.98
C ALA A 17 6.40 -9.46 12.36
N THR A 18 5.75 -10.59 12.61
CA THR A 18 6.35 -11.60 13.48
C THR A 18 7.56 -12.17 12.71
N ASP A 19 8.62 -12.54 13.41
CA ASP A 19 9.78 -13.22 12.79
C ASP A 19 9.47 -14.69 12.43
N ASP A 20 8.20 -15.09 12.53
CA ASP A 20 7.73 -16.40 12.13
C ASP A 20 7.55 -16.44 10.61
N PRO A 21 8.29 -17.30 9.88
CA PRO A 21 8.17 -17.40 8.43
C PRO A 21 6.74 -17.70 7.96
N GLU A 22 5.90 -18.34 8.77
CA GLU A 22 4.52 -18.67 8.41
C GLU A 22 3.57 -17.45 8.38
N ASP A 23 3.93 -16.37 9.08
CA ASP A 23 3.15 -15.14 9.16
C ASP A 23 3.58 -14.08 8.13
N LEU A 24 4.66 -14.34 7.39
CA LEU A 24 5.17 -13.40 6.39
C LEU A 24 4.18 -13.27 5.22
N PRO A 25 3.77 -12.05 4.85
CA PRO A 25 2.90 -11.87 3.71
C PRO A 25 3.60 -12.31 2.42
N THR A 26 2.84 -12.92 1.53
CA THR A 26 3.35 -13.25 0.20
C THR A 26 3.72 -11.99 -0.58
N LEU A 27 4.57 -12.15 -1.60
CA LEU A 27 4.90 -11.04 -2.50
C LEU A 27 3.65 -10.47 -3.18
N ASP A 28 2.65 -11.32 -3.47
CA ASP A 28 1.37 -10.92 -4.05
C ASP A 28 0.59 -9.98 -3.11
N GLU A 29 0.54 -10.34 -1.82
CA GLU A 29 -0.09 -9.52 -0.80
C GLU A 29 0.65 -8.20 -0.58
N LEU A 30 1.98 -8.24 -0.52
CA LEU A 30 2.80 -7.03 -0.39
C LEU A 30 2.56 -6.09 -1.58
N GLU A 31 2.52 -6.64 -2.80
CA GLU A 31 2.23 -5.88 -4.00
C GLU A 31 0.83 -5.26 -3.94
N ARG A 32 -0.20 -6.03 -3.57
CA ARG A 32 -1.58 -5.52 -3.40
C ARG A 32 -1.66 -4.39 -2.39
N ARG A 33 -1.08 -4.58 -1.19
CA ARG A 33 -1.07 -3.57 -0.11
C ARG A 33 -0.33 -2.32 -0.57
N TYR A 34 0.82 -2.48 -1.23
CA TYR A 34 1.63 -1.35 -1.67
C TYR A 34 0.95 -0.55 -2.79
N ILE A 35 0.36 -1.20 -3.78
CA ILE A 35 -0.40 -0.54 -4.85
C ILE A 35 -1.57 0.26 -4.27
N GLY A 36 -2.32 -0.32 -3.32
CA GLY A 36 -3.40 0.37 -2.62
C GLY A 36 -2.92 1.62 -1.89
N ARG A 37 -1.81 1.52 -1.14
CA ARG A 37 -1.21 2.66 -0.43
C ARG A 37 -0.77 3.77 -1.39
N VAL A 38 -0.10 3.43 -2.50
CA VAL A 38 0.33 4.43 -3.49
C VAL A 38 -0.86 5.10 -4.16
N LEU A 39 -1.94 4.37 -4.46
CA LEU A 39 -3.17 4.96 -4.98
C LEU A 39 -3.80 5.96 -4.01
N GLN A 40 -3.88 5.61 -2.71
CA GLN A 40 -4.39 6.51 -1.68
C GLN A 40 -3.55 7.80 -1.60
N LEU A 41 -2.22 7.68 -1.56
CA LEU A 41 -1.30 8.82 -1.57
C LEU A 41 -1.40 9.67 -2.85
N CYS A 42 -1.79 9.05 -3.96
CA CYS A 42 -2.04 9.72 -5.23
C CYS A 42 -3.48 10.26 -5.38
N ALA A 43 -4.34 10.16 -4.35
CA ALA A 43 -5.76 10.49 -4.42
C ALA A 43 -6.47 9.80 -5.62
N GLY A 44 -6.14 8.54 -5.88
CA GLY A 44 -6.69 7.76 -6.99
C GLY A 44 -6.11 8.07 -8.37
N ASN A 45 -5.13 8.99 -8.49
CA ASN A 45 -4.49 9.29 -9.77
C ASN A 45 -3.61 8.12 -10.25
N LYS A 46 -4.20 7.26 -11.08
CA LYS A 46 -3.57 6.03 -11.59
C LYS A 46 -2.32 6.32 -12.44
N SER A 47 -2.27 7.45 -13.16
CA SER A 47 -1.09 7.83 -13.95
C SER A 47 0.10 8.22 -13.07
N ARG A 48 -0.14 8.97 -11.99
CA ARG A 48 0.88 9.31 -11.01
C ARG A 48 1.33 8.07 -10.24
N ALA A 49 0.39 7.22 -9.83
CA ALA A 49 0.69 5.98 -9.13
C ALA A 49 1.59 5.05 -9.97
N ALA A 50 1.31 4.89 -11.28
CA ALA A 50 2.14 4.09 -12.17
C ALA A 50 3.60 4.57 -12.22
N ARG A 51 3.81 5.91 -12.27
CA ARG A 51 5.16 6.50 -12.24
C ARG A 51 5.89 6.21 -10.92
N ILE A 52 5.21 6.35 -9.78
CA ILE A 52 5.79 6.08 -8.46
C ILE A 52 6.13 4.60 -8.30
N LEU A 53 5.25 3.72 -8.78
CA LEU A 53 5.45 2.27 -8.78
C LEU A 53 6.50 1.79 -9.79
N GLY A 54 6.98 2.67 -10.68
CA GLY A 54 7.95 2.33 -11.72
C GLY A 54 7.43 1.35 -12.77
N VAL A 55 6.11 1.34 -13.03
CA VAL A 55 5.48 0.44 -13.99
C VAL A 55 4.73 1.20 -15.08
N GLU A 56 4.55 0.55 -16.21
CA GLU A 56 3.64 1.06 -17.24
C GLU A 56 2.19 1.11 -16.73
N ARG A 57 1.42 2.08 -17.25
CA ARG A 57 0.00 2.23 -16.91
C ARG A 57 -0.80 0.95 -17.16
N ARG A 58 -0.56 0.26 -18.29
CA ARG A 58 -1.25 -1.00 -18.63
C ARG A 58 -1.00 -2.09 -17.59
N THR A 59 0.22 -2.18 -17.06
CA THR A 59 0.58 -3.10 -15.98
C THR A 59 -0.15 -2.74 -14.70
N LEU A 60 -0.20 -1.45 -14.35
CA LEU A 60 -0.97 -1.01 -13.19
C LEU A 60 -2.45 -1.38 -13.33
N TYR A 61 -3.10 -1.06 -14.46
CA TYR A 61 -4.51 -1.41 -14.67
C TYR A 61 -4.78 -2.91 -14.48
N ARG A 62 -3.97 -3.78 -15.09
CA ARG A 62 -4.11 -5.24 -14.89
C ARG A 62 -3.98 -5.66 -13.42
N ARG A 63 -3.08 -5.04 -12.67
CA ARG A 63 -2.93 -5.32 -11.23
C ARG A 63 -4.11 -4.79 -10.42
N LEU A 64 -4.65 -3.63 -10.79
CA LEU A 64 -5.85 -3.08 -10.14
C LEU A 64 -7.06 -4.00 -10.34
N ASP A 65 -7.26 -4.48 -11.56
CA ASP A 65 -8.35 -5.43 -11.86
C ASP A 65 -8.15 -6.75 -11.10
N LYS A 66 -6.92 -7.29 -11.10
CA LYS A 66 -6.56 -8.51 -10.36
C LYS A 66 -6.87 -8.39 -8.86
N TYR A 67 -6.64 -7.22 -8.27
CA TYR A 67 -6.78 -7.02 -6.82
C TYR A 67 -8.12 -6.39 -6.39
N GLY A 68 -9.03 -6.12 -7.33
CA GLY A 68 -10.31 -5.47 -7.06
C GLY A 68 -10.17 -4.02 -6.60
N LEU A 69 -9.20 -3.29 -7.17
CA LEU A 69 -8.86 -1.89 -6.83
C LEU A 69 -9.15 -0.91 -7.98
N SER A 70 -9.79 -1.35 -9.08
CA SER A 70 -10.04 -0.50 -10.26
C SER A 70 -11.20 0.48 -10.07
#